data_AF-A0A970LD75-F1
#
_entry.id   AF-A0A970LD75-F1
#
_cell.length_a   1.000
_cell.length_b   1.000
_cell.length_c   1.000
_cell.angle_alpha   90.00
_cell.angle_beta   90.00
_cell.angle_gamma   90.00
#
_symmetry.space_group_name_H-M   'P 1'
#
loop_
_entity.id
_entity.type
_entity.pdbx_description
1 polymer ?
#
loop_
_entity_poly.entity_id
_entity_poly.type
_entity_poly.pdbx_seq_one_letter_code
_entity_poly.pdbx_strand_id
1 'polypeptide(L)'
;MVIVSLAGFMLILFAIVIFIWFYSTKIAPKKYKDNEKLMFYYNQILWLLGLYSFPPLAGETPYAYANRVDAWLINQNTNMTEVTQILVEYQYASIEPDQEQVKTVENLYKDMERDIIEIIGIHVFLFKFIKKILSPS
;
A
#
# COMPACT_ATOMS: atom_id res chain seq x y z
N MET A 1 25.44 18.53 26.42
CA MET A 1 25.63 17.09 26.17
C MET A 1 24.30 16.36 26.01
N VAL A 2 23.39 16.40 27.00
CA VAL A 2 22.11 15.62 26.97
C VAL A 2 21.23 15.89 25.73
N ILE A 3 21.07 17.15 25.32
CA ILE A 3 20.25 17.52 24.15
C ILE A 3 20.81 16.93 22.85
N VAL A 4 22.14 16.91 22.71
CA VAL A 4 22.83 16.36 21.53
C VAL A 4 22.64 14.84 21.48
N SER A 5 22.73 14.17 22.64
CA SER A 5 22.47 12.72 22.75
C SER A 5 21.01 12.37 22.40
N LEU A 6 20.05 13.19 22.84
CA LEU A 6 18.62 12.98 22.53
C LEU A 6 18.32 13.16 21.04
N ALA A 7 18.89 14.18 20.42
CA ALA A 7 18.74 14.43 18.99
C ALA A 7 19.34 13.31 18.15
N GLY A 8 20.53 12.82 18.53
CA GLY A 8 21.16 11.66 17.89
C GLY A 8 20.29 10.40 18.00
N PHE A 9 19.70 10.15 19.16
CA PHE A 9 18.79 9.02 19.35
C PHE A 9 17.53 9.11 18.48
N MET A 10 16.92 10.29 18.36
CA MET A 10 15.77 10.49 17.46
C MET A 10 16.13 10.24 15.99
N LEU A 11 17.30 10.68 15.53
CA LEU A 11 17.75 10.43 14.17
C LEU A 11 17.96 8.94 13.89
N ILE A 12 18.52 8.20 14.86
CA ILE A 12 18.70 6.75 14.74
C ILE A 12 17.34 6.06 14.66
N LEU A 13 16.38 6.42 15.52
CA LEU A 13 15.03 5.86 15.46
C LEU A 13 14.36 6.14 14.12
N PHE A 14 14.50 7.36 13.61
CA PHE A 14 13.95 7.74 12.31
C PHE A 14 14.56 6.92 11.17
N ALA A 15 15.88 6.72 11.17
CA ALA A 15 16.57 5.89 10.19
C ALA A 15 16.14 4.42 10.26
N ILE A 16 15.93 3.88 11.47
CA ILE A 16 15.41 2.51 11.67
C ILE A 16 14.00 2.39 11.06
N VAL A 17 13.13 3.37 11.29
CA VAL A 17 11.77 3.37 10.74
C VAL A 17 11.78 3.39 9.21
N ILE A 18 12.63 4.23 8.59
CA ILE A 18 12.82 4.24 7.14
C ILE A 18 13.32 2.88 6.64
N PHE A 19 14.29 2.29 7.34
CA PHE A 19 14.84 0.99 6.96
C PHE A 19 13.78 -0.12 7.02
N ILE A 20 12.97 -0.15 8.08
CA ILE A 20 11.87 -1.12 8.23
C ILE A 20 10.86 -0.94 7.11
N TRP A 21 10.44 0.29 6.82
CA TRP A 21 9.51 0.57 5.71
C TRP A 21 10.10 0.10 4.38
N PHE A 22 11.31 0.52 4.03
CA PHE A 22 11.97 0.16 2.78
C PHE A 22 12.15 -1.35 2.62
N TYR A 23 12.58 -2.03 3.68
CA TYR A 23 12.73 -3.48 3.67
C TYR A 23 11.40 -4.18 3.47
N SER A 24 10.37 -3.78 4.23
CA SER A 24 9.05 -4.39 4.19
C SER A 24 8.32 -4.20 2.87
N THR A 25 8.53 -3.07 2.18
CA THR A 25 7.76 -2.73 0.97
C THR A 25 8.51 -2.96 -0.34
N LYS A 26 9.84 -2.89 -0.34
CA LYS A 26 10.65 -3.00 -1.57
C LYS A 26 11.50 -4.25 -1.64
N ILE A 27 11.91 -4.83 -0.50
CA ILE A 27 12.82 -5.97 -0.47
C ILE A 27 12.07 -7.27 -0.19
N ALA A 28 11.26 -7.31 0.87
CA ALA A 28 10.52 -8.52 1.27
C ALA A 28 9.63 -9.08 0.14
N PRO A 29 8.87 -8.25 -0.62
CA PRO A 29 7.97 -8.78 -1.66
C PRO A 29 8.69 -9.43 -2.84
N LYS A 30 9.99 -9.17 -3.04
CA LYS A 30 10.76 -9.80 -4.13
C LYS A 30 10.89 -11.31 -3.98
N LYS A 31 10.75 -11.83 -2.76
CA LYS A 31 10.85 -13.26 -2.46
C LYS A 31 9.51 -13.99 -2.55
N TYR A 32 8.41 -13.25 -2.66
CA TYR A 32 7.07 -13.82 -2.71
C TYR A 32 6.78 -14.45 -4.08
N LYS A 33 5.89 -15.44 -4.08
CA LYS A 33 5.23 -15.93 -5.28
C LYS A 33 4.28 -14.88 -5.84
N ASP A 34 3.86 -15.03 -7.08
CA ASP A 34 3.07 -14.00 -7.77
C ASP A 34 1.70 -13.77 -7.11
N ASN A 35 1.03 -14.82 -6.64
CA ASN A 35 -0.19 -14.69 -5.82
C ASN A 35 0.04 -14.00 -4.46
N GLU A 36 1.13 -14.33 -3.77
CA GLU A 36 1.52 -13.67 -2.52
C GLU A 36 1.83 -12.18 -2.74
N LYS A 37 2.48 -11.82 -3.87
CA LYS A 37 2.72 -10.42 -4.26
C LYS A 37 1.43 -9.69 -4.57
N LEU A 38 0.51 -10.31 -5.32
CA LEU A 38 -0.80 -9.74 -5.61
C LEU A 38 -1.52 -9.35 -4.32
N MET A 39 -1.66 -10.31 -3.40
CA MET A 39 -2.31 -10.07 -2.11
C MET A 39 -1.56 -9.04 -1.26
N PHE A 40 -0.23 -9.07 -1.27
CA PHE A 40 0.57 -8.07 -0.59
C PHE A 40 0.27 -6.65 -1.10
N TYR A 41 0.38 -6.41 -2.40
CA TYR A 41 0.18 -5.07 -2.97
C TYR A 41 -1.26 -4.61 -2.87
N TYR A 42 -2.24 -5.51 -3.06
CA TYR A 42 -3.64 -5.19 -2.86
C TYR A 42 -3.93 -4.72 -1.42
N ASN A 43 -3.38 -5.42 -0.42
CA ASN A 43 -3.50 -5.00 0.98
C ASN A 43 -2.78 -3.68 1.29
N GLN A 44 -1.67 -3.37 0.60
CA GLN A 44 -1.06 -2.04 0.71
C GLN A 44 -1.96 -0.95 0.11
N ILE A 45 -2.56 -1.20 -1.05
CA ILE A 45 -3.50 -0.28 -1.71
C ILE A 45 -4.70 0.01 -0.81
N LEU A 46 -5.33 -1.01 -0.23
CA LEU A 46 -6.45 -0.81 0.71
C LEU A 46 -6.05 0.02 1.92
N TRP A 47 -4.85 -0.20 2.46
CA TRP A 47 -4.34 0.61 3.56
C TRP A 47 -4.12 2.07 3.14
N LEU A 48 -3.54 2.32 1.96
CA LEU A 48 -3.37 3.67 1.40
C LEU A 48 -4.73 4.36 1.19
N LEU A 49 -5.73 3.65 0.67
CA LEU A 49 -7.11 4.16 0.54
C LEU A 49 -7.73 4.49 1.90
N GLY A 50 -7.42 3.71 2.94
CA GLY A 50 -7.76 4.05 4.32
C GLY A 50 -7.15 5.37 4.79
N LEU A 51 -5.90 5.68 4.38
CA LEU A 51 -5.26 6.97 4.68
C LEU A 51 -5.91 8.13 3.92
N TYR A 52 -6.40 7.89 2.71
CA TYR A 52 -7.22 8.84 1.96
C TYR A 52 -8.64 9.04 2.55
N SER A 53 -9.02 8.28 3.58
CA SER A 53 -10.39 8.22 4.11
C SER A 53 -11.42 7.67 3.11
N PHE A 54 -10.98 6.76 2.23
CA PHE A 54 -11.79 6.00 1.28
C PHE A 54 -11.79 4.49 1.58
N PRO A 55 -12.19 4.03 2.79
CA PRO A 55 -12.31 2.60 3.07
C PRO A 55 -13.48 1.96 2.30
N PRO A 56 -13.50 0.63 2.12
CA PRO A 56 -14.68 -0.10 1.68
C PRO A 56 -15.85 0.10 2.64
N LEU A 57 -17.07 0.24 2.10
CA LEU A 57 -18.29 0.34 2.89
C LEU A 57 -18.88 -1.05 3.20
N ALA A 58 -19.63 -1.16 4.29
CA ALA A 58 -20.30 -2.41 4.64
C ALA A 58 -21.30 -2.84 3.55
N GLY A 59 -21.16 -4.08 3.06
CA GLY A 59 -21.99 -4.61 1.98
C GLY A 59 -21.62 -4.13 0.57
N GLU A 60 -20.57 -3.31 0.43
CA GLU A 60 -20.06 -2.87 -0.87
C GLU A 60 -19.35 -4.04 -1.57
N THR A 61 -19.71 -4.30 -2.83
CA THR A 61 -19.03 -5.33 -3.63
C THR A 61 -17.65 -4.80 -4.06
N PRO A 62 -16.66 -5.69 -4.35
CA PRO A 62 -15.35 -5.25 -4.81
C PRO A 62 -15.42 -4.30 -6.01
N TYR A 63 -16.26 -4.60 -7.02
CA TYR A 63 -16.44 -3.73 -8.18
C TYR A 63 -17.14 -2.41 -7.87
N ALA A 64 -18.12 -2.40 -6.94
CA ALA A 64 -18.76 -1.16 -6.52
C ALA A 64 -17.75 -0.25 -5.81
N TYR A 65 -16.90 -0.83 -4.95
CA TYR A 65 -15.81 -0.12 -4.29
C TYR A 65 -14.83 0.45 -5.31
N ALA A 66 -14.37 -0.38 -6.25
CA ALA A 66 -13.44 0.02 -7.29
C ALA A 66 -13.94 1.20 -8.13
N ASN A 67 -15.19 1.12 -8.62
CA ASN A 67 -15.81 2.20 -9.39
C ASN A 67 -15.89 3.52 -8.59
N ARG A 68 -16.20 3.44 -7.29
CA ARG A 68 -16.24 4.62 -6.42
C ARG A 68 -14.85 5.22 -6.23
N VAL A 69 -13.82 4.39 -6.08
CA VAL A 69 -12.44 4.87 -5.97
C VAL A 69 -12.00 5.48 -7.30
N ASP A 70 -12.29 4.86 -8.44
CA ASP A 70 -11.87 5.35 -9.76
C ASP A 70 -12.50 6.69 -10.15
N ALA A 71 -13.70 6.99 -9.64
CA ALA A 71 -14.31 8.30 -9.79
C ALA A 71 -13.52 9.43 -9.09
N TRP A 72 -12.69 9.07 -8.11
CA TRP A 72 -11.88 10.01 -7.32
C TRP A 72 -10.38 9.93 -7.62
N LEU A 73 -9.85 8.71 -7.79
CA LEU A 73 -8.44 8.42 -8.02
C LEU A 73 -8.12 8.60 -9.52
N ILE A 74 -7.75 9.82 -9.89
CA ILE A 74 -7.29 10.11 -11.26
C ILE A 74 -5.86 9.57 -11.41
N ASN A 75 -5.70 8.38 -11.96
CA ASN A 75 -4.41 7.80 -12.34
C ASN A 75 -4.38 7.52 -13.85
N GLN A 76 -3.26 7.88 -14.51
CA GLN A 76 -3.11 7.76 -15.97
C GLN A 76 -2.80 6.33 -16.44
N ASN A 77 -2.21 5.49 -15.58
CA ASN A 77 -1.62 4.22 -16.00
C ASN A 77 -2.46 2.99 -15.65
N THR A 78 -3.27 3.07 -14.59
CA THR A 78 -4.15 1.96 -14.16
C THR A 78 -5.21 2.48 -13.20
N ASN A 79 -6.17 1.64 -12.85
CA ASN A 79 -7.29 2.00 -11.98
C ASN A 79 -7.66 0.84 -11.03
N MET A 80 -8.47 1.12 -10.02
CA MET A 80 -8.91 0.12 -9.06
C MET A 80 -9.82 -0.94 -9.68
N THR A 81 -10.55 -0.62 -10.75
CA THR A 81 -11.41 -1.59 -11.44
C THR A 81 -10.59 -2.71 -12.06
N GLU A 82 -9.48 -2.39 -12.73
CA GLU A 82 -8.55 -3.35 -13.30
C GLU A 82 -7.89 -4.22 -12.22
N VAL A 83 -7.41 -3.61 -11.13
CA VAL A 83 -6.87 -4.34 -9.97
C VAL A 83 -7.93 -5.26 -9.34
N THR A 84 -9.17 -4.80 -9.26
CA THR A 84 -10.28 -5.58 -8.71
C THR A 84 -10.63 -6.76 -9.60
N GLN A 85 -10.56 -6.61 -10.91
CA GLN A 85 -10.76 -7.73 -11.83
C GLN A 85 -9.73 -8.84 -11.57
N ILE A 86 -8.44 -8.50 -11.52
CA ILE A 86 -7.36 -9.46 -11.24
C ILE A 86 -7.60 -10.16 -9.90
N LEU A 87 -7.97 -9.40 -8.86
CA LEU A 87 -8.27 -9.95 -7.54
C LEU A 87 -9.45 -10.92 -7.56
N VAL A 88 -10.54 -10.56 -8.24
CA VAL A 88 -11.76 -11.38 -8.29
C VAL A 88 -11.49 -12.67 -9.06
N GLU A 89 -10.77 -12.61 -10.18
CA GLU A 89 -10.36 -13.79 -10.95
C GLU A 89 -9.51 -14.74 -10.10
N TYR A 90 -8.57 -14.19 -9.33
CA TYR A 90 -7.77 -14.97 -8.39
C TYR A 90 -8.60 -15.60 -7.25
N GLN A 91 -9.44 -14.81 -6.58
CA GLN A 91 -10.15 -15.24 -5.38
C GLN A 91 -11.36 -16.15 -5.66
N TYR A 92 -12.09 -15.91 -6.75
CA TYR A 92 -13.37 -16.56 -7.03
C TYR A 92 -13.35 -17.49 -8.24
N ALA A 93 -12.39 -17.33 -9.16
CA ALA A 93 -12.21 -18.24 -10.29
C ALA A 93 -10.96 -19.13 -10.16
N SER A 94 -10.18 -18.98 -9.09
CA SER A 94 -8.94 -19.73 -8.84
C SER A 94 -7.92 -19.63 -9.99
N ILE A 95 -7.91 -18.49 -10.68
CA ILE A 95 -6.95 -18.20 -11.76
C ILE A 95 -5.71 -17.58 -11.12
N GLU A 96 -4.56 -18.25 -11.20
CA GLU A 96 -3.31 -17.71 -10.68
C GLU A 96 -2.90 -16.46 -11.48
N PRO A 97 -2.49 -15.36 -10.80
CA PRO A 97 -2.11 -14.15 -11.49
C PRO A 97 -0.76 -14.33 -12.18
N ASP A 98 -0.65 -13.77 -13.38
CA ASP A 98 0.63 -13.71 -14.07
C ASP A 98 1.49 -12.51 -13.62
N GLN A 99 2.73 -12.47 -14.10
CA GLN A 99 3.69 -11.43 -13.74
C GLN A 99 3.29 -10.03 -14.21
N GLU A 100 2.54 -9.92 -15.32
CA GLU A 100 2.08 -8.64 -15.85
C GLU A 100 0.96 -8.10 -14.98
N GLN A 101 0.00 -8.94 -14.61
CA GLN A 101 -1.07 -8.62 -13.67
C GLN A 101 -0.51 -8.18 -12.31
N VAL A 102 0.46 -8.92 -11.75
CA VAL A 102 1.13 -8.52 -10.50
C VAL A 102 1.81 -7.15 -10.65
N LYS A 103 2.46 -6.90 -11.79
CA LYS A 103 3.12 -5.64 -12.08
C LYS A 103 2.13 -4.48 -12.20
N THR A 104 0.95 -4.70 -12.75
CA THR A 104 -0.14 -3.71 -12.80
C THR A 104 -0.54 -3.29 -11.38
N VAL A 105 -0.78 -4.26 -10.48
CA VAL A 105 -1.13 -3.97 -9.08
C VAL A 105 0.04 -3.29 -8.33
N GLU A 106 1.28 -3.72 -8.58
CA GLU A 106 2.47 -3.11 -8.00
C GLU A 106 2.63 -1.64 -8.44
N ASN A 107 2.37 -1.33 -9.70
CA ASN A 107 2.48 0.03 -10.23
C ASN A 107 1.46 0.96 -9.58
N LEU A 108 0.19 0.51 -9.44
CA LEU A 108 -0.83 1.30 -8.74
C LEU A 108 -0.41 1.60 -7.31
N TYR A 109 0.07 0.57 -6.59
CA TYR A 109 0.59 0.73 -5.23
C TYR A 109 1.70 1.78 -5.16
N LYS A 110 2.69 1.72 -6.07
CA LYS A 110 3.82 2.66 -6.07
C LYS A 110 3.39 4.09 -6.37
N ASP A 111 2.49 4.27 -7.32
CA ASP A 111 1.97 5.60 -7.67
C ASP A 111 1.21 6.18 -6.48
N MET A 112 0.29 5.41 -5.88
CA MET A 112 -0.48 5.87 -4.70
C MET A 112 0.40 6.13 -3.47
N GLU A 113 1.45 5.33 -3.25
CA GLU A 113 2.40 5.52 -2.16
C GLU A 113 3.18 6.83 -2.35
N ARG A 114 3.66 7.10 -3.57
CA ARG A 114 4.34 8.36 -3.88
C ARG A 114 3.41 9.54 -3.65
N ASP A 115 2.21 9.48 -4.22
CA ASP A 115 1.24 10.58 -4.17
C ASP A 115 0.85 10.89 -2.72
N ILE A 116 0.62 9.87 -1.88
CA ILE A 116 0.26 10.12 -0.49
C ILE A 116 1.42 10.70 0.31
N ILE A 117 2.66 10.24 0.06
CA ILE A 117 3.86 10.79 0.72
C ILE A 117 4.03 12.26 0.35
N GLU A 118 3.74 12.63 -0.89
CA GLU A 118 3.75 14.03 -1.34
C GLU A 118 2.67 14.87 -0.65
N ILE A 119 1.47 14.31 -0.44
CA ILE A 119 0.34 15.01 0.20
C ILE A 119 0.55 15.20 1.71
N ILE A 120 0.88 14.13 2.46
CA ILE A 120 0.92 14.18 3.93
C ILE A 120 2.33 14.38 4.50
N GLY A 121 3.35 14.24 3.66
CA GLY A 121 4.76 14.28 4.07
C GLY A 121 5.26 12.96 4.64
N ILE A 122 6.54 12.68 4.40
CA ILE A 122 7.19 11.41 4.76
C ILE A 122 7.11 11.08 6.26
N HIS A 123 7.21 12.08 7.13
CA HIS A 123 7.20 11.87 8.58
C HIS A 123 5.82 11.41 9.08
N VAL A 124 4.73 11.98 8.56
CA VAL A 124 3.35 11.56 8.89
C VAL A 124 3.08 10.17 8.32
N PHE A 125 3.51 9.93 7.08
CA PHE A 125 3.39 8.63 6.43
C PHE A 125 4.07 7.52 7.24
N LEU A 126 5.34 7.72 7.63
CA LEU A 126 6.08 6.75 8.43
C LEU A 126 5.44 6.51 9.80
N PHE A 127 4.91 7.55 10.44
CA PHE A 127 4.15 7.40 11.69
C PHE A 127 2.90 6.52 11.50
N LYS A 128 2.13 6.76 10.44
CA LYS A 128 0.95 5.93 10.08
C LYS A 128 1.36 4.49 9.76
N PHE A 129 2.49 4.30 9.07
CA PHE A 129 3.04 2.99 8.74
C PHE A 129 3.46 2.20 9.99
N ILE A 130 4.16 2.84 10.93
CA ILE A 130 4.49 2.20 12.22
C ILE A 130 3.22 1.87 13.01
N LYS A 131 2.22 2.76 13.02
CA LYS A 131 0.93 2.48 13.66
C LYS A 131 0.24 1.25 13.05
N LYS A 132 0.28 1.10 11.72
CA LYS A 132 -0.24 -0.10 11.03
C LYS A 132 0.45 -1.38 11.52
N ILE A 133 1.77 -1.35 11.67
CA ILE A 133 2.55 -2.52 12.11
C ILE A 133 2.24 -2.88 13.58
N LEU A 134 2.15 -1.87 14.44
CA LEU A 134 1.92 -2.07 15.88
C LEU A 134 0.46 -2.38 16.24
N SER A 135 -0.48 -2.02 15.39
CA SER A 135 -1.91 -2.23 15.60
C SER A 135 -2.56 -2.68 14.29
N PRO A 136 -2.38 -3.96 13.91
CA PRO A 136 -3.10 -4.54 12.78
C PRO A 136 -4.58 -4.64 13.17
N SER A 137 -5.38 -3.68 12.71
CA SER A 137 -6.84 -3.66 12.82
C SER A 137 -7.48 -4.45 11.68
#